data_AF-A0AAP2L0B5-F1
#
_entry.id   AF-A0AAP2L0B5-F1
#
_cell.length_a   1.000
_cell.length_b   1.000
_cell.length_c   1.000
_cell.angle_alpha   90.00
_cell.angle_beta   90.00
_cell.angle_gamma   90.00
#
_symmetry.space_group_name_H-M   'P 1'
#
loop_
_entity.id
_entity.type
_entity.pdbx_description
1 polymer ?
#
loop_
_entity_poly.entity_id
_entity_poly.type
_entity_poly.pdbx_seq_one_letter_code
_entity_poly.pdbx_strand_id
1 'polypeptide(L)' 'MPLFDSYEAASDWYATSDYKDMSWYDGFEEEQLIEFAYRHGSDHDGDEDLVAAFLREQGEDPDEYGL' A
#
# COMPACT_ATOMS: atom_id res chain seq x y z
N MET A 1 -0.44 17.54 3.04
CA MET A 1 -1.77 17.13 2.54
C MET A 1 -1.73 15.62 2.46
N PRO A 2 -2.83 14.92 2.73
CA PRO A 2 -2.84 13.46 2.62
C PRO A 2 -2.44 13.04 1.20
N LEU A 3 -1.71 11.92 1.08
CA LEU A 3 -1.33 11.36 -0.23
C LEU A 3 -2.59 10.96 -1.02
N PHE A 4 -3.67 10.59 -0.31
CA PHE A 4 -4.98 10.28 -0.87
C PHE A 4 -6.07 11.08 -0.16
N ASP A 5 -6.81 11.90 -0.91
CA ASP A 5 -7.90 12.73 -0.37
C ASP A 5 -9.20 11.95 -0.12
N SER A 6 -9.28 10.70 -0.56
CA SER A 6 -10.45 9.82 -0.38
C SER A 6 -10.07 8.34 -0.54
N TYR A 7 -10.96 7.46 -0.06
CA TYR A 7 -10.83 6.02 -0.29
C TYR A 7 -10.86 5.67 -1.79
N GLU A 8 -11.69 6.39 -2.56
CA GLU A 8 -11.73 6.23 -4.02
C GLU A 8 -10.39 6.57 -4.67
N ALA A 9 -9.71 7.64 -4.21
CA ALA A 9 -8.39 8.01 -4.69
C ALA A 9 -7.31 6.96 -4.34
N ALA A 10 -7.35 6.40 -3.13
CA ALA A 10 -6.47 5.30 -2.73
C ALA A 10 -6.74 4.02 -3.56
N SER A 11 -8.01 3.73 -3.84
CA SER A 11 -8.40 2.58 -4.66
C SER A 11 -7.95 2.74 -6.12
N ASP A 12 -8.11 3.94 -6.69
CA ASP A 12 -7.67 4.25 -8.05
C ASP A 12 -6.14 4.20 -8.18
N TRP A 13 -5.43 4.71 -7.17
CA TRP A 13 -3.98 4.57 -7.06
C TRP A 13 -3.55 3.10 -7.07
N TYR A 14 -4.12 2.26 -6.21
CA TYR A 14 -3.75 0.84 -6.18
C TYR A 14 -4.02 0.17 -7.54
N ALA A 15 -5.18 0.44 -8.15
CA ALA A 15 -5.57 -0.14 -9.44
C ALA A 15 -4.66 0.28 -10.62
N THR A 16 -4.01 1.44 -10.50
CA THR A 16 -3.10 2.00 -11.51
C THR A 16 -1.62 1.83 -11.18
N SER A 17 -1.30 1.37 -9.97
CA SER A 17 0.06 1.13 -9.48
C SER A 17 0.62 -0.22 -9.92
N ASP A 18 1.94 -0.36 -9.90
CA ASP A 18 2.63 -1.64 -10.14
C ASP A 18 2.35 -2.67 -9.02
N TYR A 19 1.88 -2.23 -7.85
CA TYR A 19 1.57 -3.08 -6.69
C TYR A 19 0.38 -4.01 -6.92
N LYS A 20 -0.52 -3.68 -7.85
CA LYS A 20 -1.62 -4.56 -8.25
C LYS A 20 -1.12 -5.87 -8.89
N ASP A 21 -0.03 -5.79 -9.63
CA ASP A 21 0.54 -6.93 -10.36
C ASP A 21 1.65 -7.63 -9.54
N MET A 22 1.92 -7.15 -8.33
CA MET A 22 2.89 -7.73 -7.40
C MET A 22 2.38 -9.08 -6.85
N SER A 23 3.31 -10.03 -6.69
CA SER A 23 3.01 -11.32 -6.08
C SER A 23 3.08 -11.20 -4.56
N TRP A 24 1.96 -10.83 -3.95
CA TRP A 24 1.80 -10.71 -2.50
C TRP A 24 1.83 -12.06 -1.78
N TYR A 25 2.00 -12.00 -0.46
CA TYR A 25 1.89 -13.16 0.43
C TYR A 25 0.52 -13.85 0.36
N ASP A 26 0.49 -15.12 0.76
CA ASP A 26 -0.73 -15.91 0.85
C ASP A 26 -1.74 -15.27 1.81
N GLY A 27 -2.91 -14.91 1.28
CA GLY A 27 -3.99 -14.28 2.05
C GLY A 27 -3.99 -12.76 2.03
N PHE A 28 -3.15 -12.12 1.19
CA PHE A 28 -3.26 -10.69 0.93
C PHE A 28 -4.64 -10.30 0.36
N GLU A 29 -5.20 -9.23 0.92
CA GLU A 29 -6.45 -8.60 0.46
C GLU A 29 -6.18 -7.15 0.05
N GLU A 30 -6.51 -6.81 -1.20
CA GLU A 30 -6.29 -5.46 -1.74
C GLU A 30 -6.96 -4.37 -0.90
N GLU A 31 -8.13 -4.64 -0.34
CA GLU A 31 -8.89 -3.72 0.51
C GLU A 31 -8.11 -3.30 1.76
N GLN A 32 -7.26 -4.18 2.29
CA GLN A 32 -6.43 -3.87 3.46
C GLN A 32 -5.35 -2.85 3.11
N LEU A 33 -4.68 -3.01 1.95
CA LEU A 33 -3.69 -2.05 1.48
C LEU A 33 -4.34 -0.71 1.11
N ILE A 34 -5.49 -0.73 0.45
CA ILE A 34 -6.22 0.50 0.09
C ILE A 34 -6.69 1.24 1.36
N GLU A 35 -7.21 0.52 2.35
CA GLU A 35 -7.60 1.10 3.63
C GLU A 35 -6.39 1.67 4.38
N PHE A 36 -5.26 0.95 4.38
CA PHE A 36 -4.01 1.41 4.98
C PHE A 36 -3.51 2.68 4.28
N ALA A 37 -3.48 2.68 2.94
CA ALA A 37 -3.11 3.82 2.12
C ALA A 37 -3.99 5.04 2.42
N TYR A 38 -5.31 4.85 2.49
CA TYR A 38 -6.25 5.91 2.83
C TYR A 38 -6.01 6.49 4.24
N ARG A 39 -5.71 5.64 5.23
CA ARG A 39 -5.53 6.09 6.63
C ARG A 39 -4.15 6.69 6.89
N HIS A 40 -3.11 6.13 6.30
CA HIS A 40 -1.71 6.41 6.62
C HIS A 40 -0.94 7.09 5.49
N GLY A 41 -1.51 7.22 4.29
CA GLY A 41 -0.89 7.87 3.13
C GLY A 41 -0.21 9.19 3.46
N SER A 42 -0.86 10.02 4.28
CA SER A 42 -0.36 11.33 4.70
C SER A 42 0.98 11.31 5.46
N ASP A 43 1.32 10.19 6.09
CA ASP A 43 2.48 10.04 6.95
C ASP A 43 3.72 9.51 6.21
N HIS A 44 3.55 9.13 4.94
CA HIS A 44 4.59 8.55 4.10
C HIS A 44 4.98 9.52 2.97
N ASP A 45 6.27 9.58 2.62
CA ASP A 45 6.80 10.47 1.58
C ASP A 45 6.56 9.94 0.16
N GLY A 46 6.14 8.67 0.03
CA GLY A 46 5.90 8.01 -1.25
C GLY A 46 5.13 6.70 -1.09
N ASP A 47 4.76 6.13 -2.23
CA ASP A 47 4.08 4.85 -2.35
C ASP A 47 4.94 3.67 -1.91
N GLU A 48 6.22 3.66 -2.25
CA GLU A 48 7.17 2.61 -1.80
C GLU A 48 7.26 2.54 -0.27
N ASP A 49 7.43 3.68 0.41
CA ASP A 49 7.51 3.75 1.87
C ASP A 49 6.20 3.33 2.54
N LEU A 50 5.06 3.70 1.95
CA LEU A 50 3.75 3.28 2.41
C LEU A 50 3.55 1.77 2.32
N VAL A 51 3.89 1.18 1.18
CA VAL A 51 3.74 -0.26 0.96
C VAL A 51 4.71 -1.03 1.84
N ALA A 52 5.95 -0.54 2.01
CA ALA A 52 6.90 -1.15 2.92
C ALA A 52 6.42 -1.10 4.39
N ALA A 53 5.77 -0.01 4.81
CA ALA A 53 5.16 0.09 6.12
C ALA A 53 3.99 -0.88 6.30
N PHE A 54 3.13 -1.01 5.29
CA PHE A 54 2.05 -2.00 5.27
C PHE A 54 2.58 -3.43 5.43
N LEU A 55 3.58 -3.82 4.64
CA LEU A 55 4.21 -5.14 4.74
C LEU A 55 4.75 -5.42 6.14
N ARG A 56 5.48 -4.46 6.73
CA ARG A 56 5.99 -4.58 8.10
C ARG A 56 4.88 -4.74 9.13
N GLU A 57 3.72 -4.11 8.94
CA GLU A 57 2.57 -4.25 9.83
C GLU A 57 1.95 -5.66 9.75
N GLN A 58 1.97 -6.27 8.56
CA GLN A 58 1.53 -7.65 8.34
C GLN A 58 2.56 -8.70 8.80
N GLY A 59 3.76 -8.25 9.18
CA GLY A 59 4.87 -9.12 9.60
C GLY A 59 5.72 -9.63 8.44
N GLU A 60 5.53 -9.06 7.25
CA GLU A 60 6.27 -9.36 6.03
C GLU A 60 7.52 -8.48 5.91
N ASP A 61 8.51 -8.96 5.17
CA ASP A 61 9.75 -8.23 4.93
C ASP A 61 9.69 -7.53 3.55
N PRO A 62 9.72 -6.18 3.50
CA PRO A 62 9.61 -5.44 2.24
C PRO A 62 10.77 -5.66 1.28
N ASP A 63 11.96 -6.03 1.76
CA ASP A 63 13.10 -6.33 0.89
C ASP A 63 12.80 -7.57 0.00
N GLU A 64 11.94 -8.50 0.45
CA GLU A 64 11.49 -9.65 -0.36
C GLU A 64 10.60 -9.24 -1.55
N TYR A 65 10.04 -8.03 -1.50
CA TYR A 65 9.18 -7.45 -2.54
C TYR A 65 9.92 -6.40 -3.39
N GLY A 66 11.21 -6.15 -3.10
CA GLY A 66 12.03 -5.19 -3.84
C GLY A 66 11.80 -3.73 -3.45
N LEU A 67 11.35 -3.49 -2.22
CA LEU A 67 11.04 -2.18 -1.64
C LEU A 67 12.07 -1.74 -0.59
#